data_AF-A0A8J7D4P3-F1
#
_entry.id   AF-A0A8J7D4P3-F1
#
_cell.length_a   1.000
_cell.length_b   1.000
_cell.length_c   1.000
_cell.angle_alpha   90.00
_cell.angle_beta   90.00
_cell.angle_gamma   90.00
#
_symmetry.space_group_name_H-M   'P 1'
#
loop_
_entity.id
_entity.type
_entity.pdbx_description
1 polymer ?
#
loop_
_entity_poly.entity_id
_entity_poly.type
_entity_poly.pdbx_seq_one_letter_code
_entity_poly.pdbx_strand_id
1 'polypeptide(L)'
;MIYLTRDTQRHNELGKAILNVSYLVDGQDLDAIAATIQRVIIDGNDDKASARRKLFDKYLNYPKVNGMLAGEFIYRSIVDKLKEAPE
;
A
#
# COMPACT_ATOMS: atom_id res chain seq x y z
N MET A 1 3.14 9.53 0.12
CA MET A 1 1.86 9.11 -0.51
C MET A 1 0.75 9.94 0.12
N ILE A 2 -0.09 10.57 -0.71
CA ILE A 2 -1.26 11.32 -0.25
C ILE A 2 -2.47 10.39 -0.39
N TYR A 3 -3.31 10.35 0.63
CA TYR A 3 -4.53 9.56 0.68
C TYR A 3 -5.71 10.46 1.00
N LEU A 4 -6.69 10.50 0.10
CA LEU A 4 -7.89 11.31 0.26
C LEU A 4 -8.93 10.53 1.06
N THR A 5 -9.23 11.00 2.26
CA THR A 5 -10.17 10.35 3.18
C THR A 5 -11.62 10.61 2.76
N ARG A 6 -12.48 9.61 2.96
CA ARG A 6 -13.93 9.69 2.80
C ARG A 6 -14.58 8.79 3.85
N ASP A 7 -15.72 9.22 4.40
CA ASP A 7 -16.40 8.54 5.52
C ASP A 7 -16.82 7.09 5.22
N THR A 8 -17.00 6.76 3.94
CA THR A 8 -17.40 5.43 3.48
C THR A 8 -16.25 4.43 3.40
N GLN A 9 -15.01 4.87 3.58
CA GLN A 9 -13.84 4.01 3.43
C GLN A 9 -13.70 3.05 4.62
N ARG A 10 -13.38 1.79 4.31
CA ARG A 10 -13.13 0.73 5.28
C ARG A 10 -11.80 0.06 4.94
N HIS A 11 -11.01 -0.20 5.97
CA HIS A 11 -9.65 -0.74 5.82
C HIS A 11 -9.45 -1.96 6.70
N ASN A 12 -8.85 -3.00 6.12
CA ASN A 12 -8.28 -4.10 6.87
C ASN A 12 -6.99 -3.65 7.58
N GLU A 13 -6.36 -4.55 8.35
CA GLU A 13 -5.17 -4.22 9.16
C GLU A 13 -4.00 -3.69 8.31
N LEU A 14 -3.75 -4.27 7.14
CA LEU A 14 -2.74 -3.75 6.22
C LEU A 14 -3.08 -2.35 5.74
N GLY A 15 -4.35 -2.10 5.36
CA GLY A 15 -4.84 -0.79 4.97
C GLY A 15 -4.63 0.26 6.07
N LYS A 16 -4.99 -0.06 7.32
CA LYS A 16 -4.75 0.82 8.48
C LYS A 16 -3.26 1.13 8.66
N ALA A 17 -2.40 0.12 8.51
CA ALA A 17 -0.95 0.32 8.61
C ALA A 17 -0.41 1.24 7.49
N ILE A 18 -0.94 1.11 6.27
CA ILE A 18 -0.60 1.99 5.13
C ILE A 18 -1.07 3.42 5.38
N LEU A 19 -2.26 3.62 5.97
CA LEU A 19 -2.74 4.96 6.31
C LEU A 19 -1.82 5.68 7.31
N ASN A 20 -1.29 4.97 8.30
CA ASN A 20 -0.38 5.55 9.30
C ASN A 20 0.90 6.15 8.69
N VAL A 21 1.35 5.60 7.56
CA VAL A 21 2.54 6.08 6.81
C VAL A 21 2.18 6.95 5.59
N SER A 22 0.92 7.37 5.49
CA SER A 22 0.40 8.25 4.44
C SER A 22 0.12 9.66 4.97
N TYR A 23 -0.01 10.63 4.07
CA TYR A 23 -0.60 11.93 4.38
C TYR A 23 -2.09 11.85 4.13
N LEU A 24 -2.88 11.92 5.20
CA LEU A 24 -4.34 11.87 5.14
C LEU A 24 -4.86 13.29 4.94
N VAL A 25 -5.70 13.48 3.93
CA VAL A 25 -6.32 14.77 3.61
C VAL A 25 -7.78 14.51 3.31
N ASP A 26 -8.70 15.36 3.78
CA ASP A 26 -10.10 15.26 3.39
C ASP A 26 -10.22 15.41 1.87
N GLY A 27 -10.89 14.48 1.20
CA GLY A 27 -11.10 14.52 -0.24
C GLY A 27 -11.98 15.68 -0.72
N GLN A 28 -12.69 16.37 0.18
CA GLN A 28 -13.50 17.55 -0.12
C GLN A 28 -12.75 18.87 0.12
N ASP A 29 -11.64 18.85 0.83
CA ASP A 29 -10.84 20.04 1.15
C ASP A 29 -9.77 20.30 0.09
N LEU A 30 -10.16 21.03 -0.96
CA LEU A 30 -9.27 21.33 -2.09
C LEU A 30 -8.03 22.14 -1.69
N ASP A 31 -8.16 23.01 -0.68
CA ASP A 31 -7.05 23.85 -0.21
C ASP A 31 -6.01 22.99 0.52
N ALA A 32 -6.45 22.09 1.41
CA ALA A 32 -5.57 21.15 2.08
C ALA A 32 -4.90 20.17 1.11
N ILE A 33 -5.61 19.74 0.06
CA ILE A 33 -5.04 18.92 -1.02
C ILE A 33 -3.92 19.68 -1.73
N ALA A 34 -4.19 20.90 -2.18
CA ALA A 34 -3.21 21.73 -2.88
C ALA A 34 -1.97 22.00 -2.01
N ALA A 35 -2.17 22.38 -0.74
CA ALA A 35 -1.09 22.61 0.22
C ALA A 35 -0.23 21.36 0.45
N THR A 36 -0.87 20.18 0.54
CA THR A 36 -0.15 18.91 0.74
C THR A 36 0.65 18.52 -0.50
N ILE A 37 0.10 18.70 -1.71
CA ILE A 37 0.81 18.46 -2.97
C ILE A 37 2.03 19.38 -3.07
N GLN A 38 1.86 20.68 -2.82
CA GLN A 38 2.97 21.64 -2.86
C GLN A 38 4.09 21.19 -1.93
N ARG A 39 3.79 20.98 -0.65
CA ARG A 39 4.80 20.63 0.35
C ARG A 39 5.49 19.30 0.09
N VAL A 40 4.73 18.23 -0.21
CA VAL A 40 5.27 16.86 -0.24
C VAL A 40 5.84 16.51 -1.61
N ILE A 41 5.17 16.91 -2.69
CA ILE A 41 5.51 16.48 -4.05
C ILE A 41 6.40 17.51 -4.73
N ILE A 42 6.04 18.79 -4.65
CA ILE A 42 6.77 19.85 -5.36
C ILE A 42 8.02 20.26 -4.58
N ASP A 43 7.88 20.55 -3.28
CA ASP A 43 8.99 20.97 -2.42
C ASP A 43 9.82 19.79 -1.89
N GLY A 44 9.33 18.55 -2.06
CA GLY A 44 10.05 17.34 -1.69
C GLY A 44 10.09 17.00 -0.19
N ASN A 45 9.28 17.67 0.63
CA ASN A 45 9.26 17.46 2.09
C ASN A 45 8.45 16.21 2.50
N ASP A 46 8.93 15.02 2.11
CA ASP A 46 8.31 13.72 2.42
C ASP A 46 8.92 13.08 3.68
N ASP A 47 8.61 13.63 4.85
CA ASP A 47 9.03 13.11 6.17
C ASP A 47 8.58 11.65 6.42
N LYS A 48 7.55 11.18 5.71
CA LYS A 48 7.01 9.81 5.86
C LYS A 48 7.70 8.81 4.93
N ALA A 49 8.61 9.22 4.06
CA ALA A 49 9.25 8.35 3.06
C ALA A 49 9.91 7.11 3.69
N SER A 50 10.69 7.31 4.77
CA SER A 50 11.42 6.22 5.44
C SER A 50 10.47 5.22 6.10
N ALA A 51 9.47 5.70 6.85
CA ALA A 51 8.47 4.86 7.50
C ALA A 51 7.67 4.04 6.47
N ARG A 52 7.28 4.68 5.36
CA ARG A 52 6.57 4.04 4.27
C ARG A 52 7.42 2.96 3.60
N ARG A 53 8.72 3.21 3.36
CA ARG A 53 9.64 2.18 2.84
C ARG A 53 9.74 0.96 3.74
N LYS A 54 9.88 1.17 5.06
CA LYS A 54 9.93 0.07 6.05
C LYS A 54 8.64 -0.75 6.08
N LEU A 55 7.48 -0.09 6.00
CA LEU A 55 6.20 -0.79 5.97
C LEU A 55 6.07 -1.68 4.72
N PHE A 56 6.35 -1.13 3.53
CA PHE A 56 6.26 -1.88 2.28
C PHE A 56 7.27 -3.03 2.24
N ASP A 57 8.49 -2.82 2.76
CA ASP A 57 9.47 -3.90 2.89
C ASP A 57 8.97 -5.03 3.81
N LYS A 58 8.33 -4.67 4.92
CA LYS A 58 7.80 -5.65 5.89
C LYS A 58 6.62 -6.46 5.33
N TYR A 59 5.68 -5.80 4.66
CA TYR A 59 4.39 -6.42 4.32
C TYR A 59 4.24 -6.84 2.85
N LEU A 60 4.98 -6.21 1.93
CA LEU A 60 4.77 -6.33 0.48
C LEU A 60 6.04 -6.73 -0.30
N ASN A 61 7.17 -6.97 0.39
CA ASN A 61 8.37 -7.50 -0.26
C ASN A 61 8.30 -9.02 -0.41
N TYR A 62 7.44 -9.48 -1.31
CA TYR A 62 7.24 -10.92 -1.57
C TYR A 62 8.51 -11.66 -2.01
N PRO A 63 9.40 -11.10 -2.85
CA PRO A 63 10.66 -11.76 -3.16
C PRO A 63 11.50 -12.06 -1.91
N LYS A 64 11.51 -11.16 -0.92
CA LYS A 64 12.22 -11.37 0.34
C LYS A 64 11.59 -12.45 1.23
N VAL A 65 10.27 -12.64 1.17
CA VAL A 65 9.54 -13.60 2.01
C VAL A 65 9.43 -14.98 1.34
N ASN A 66 9.07 -15.02 0.06
CA ASN A 66 8.72 -16.24 -0.67
C ASN A 66 9.77 -16.63 -1.74
N GLY A 67 10.81 -15.82 -1.95
CA GLY A 67 11.79 -16.02 -3.03
C GLY A 67 11.28 -15.67 -4.43
N MET A 68 10.03 -15.21 -4.55
CA MET A 68 9.36 -14.94 -5.83
C MET A 68 8.31 -13.83 -5.71
N LEU A 69 7.76 -13.39 -6.83
CA LEU A 69 6.68 -12.41 -6.86
C LEU A 69 5.37 -13.03 -6.34
N ALA A 70 4.51 -12.21 -5.72
CA ALA A 70 3.20 -12.67 -5.24
C ALA A 70 2.36 -13.34 -6.34
N GLY A 71 2.35 -12.76 -7.54
CA GLY A 71 1.62 -13.31 -8.68
C GLY A 71 2.14 -14.69 -9.09
N GLU A 72 3.45 -14.90 -9.06
CA GLU A 72 4.07 -16.19 -9.35
C GLU A 72 3.71 -17.23 -8.28
N PHE A 73 3.78 -16.84 -7.01
CA PHE A 73 3.39 -17.69 -5.89
C PHE A 73 1.93 -18.15 -6.00
N ILE A 74 1.02 -17.22 -6.31
CA ILE A 74 -0.41 -17.51 -6.50
C ILE A 74 -0.60 -18.45 -7.70
N TYR A 75 0.02 -18.16 -8.84
CA TYR A 75 -0.06 -18.99 -10.03
C TYR A 75 0.37 -20.43 -9.74
N ARG A 76 1.55 -20.62 -9.14
CA ARG A 76 2.07 -21.94 -8.76
C ARG A 76 1.11 -22.66 -7.82
N SER A 77 0.62 -21.95 -6.78
CA SER A 77 -0.34 -22.50 -5.82
C SER A 77 -1.64 -23.00 -6.46
N ILE A 78 -2.14 -22.30 -7.49
CA ILE A 78 -3.33 -22.71 -8.23
C ILE A 78 -3.03 -23.92 -9.10
N VAL A 79 -1.94 -23.88 -9.86
CA VAL A 79 -1.53 -24.98 -10.76
C VAL A 79 -1.30 -26.28 -9.98
N ASP A 80 -0.62 -26.22 -8.84
CA ASP A 80 -0.32 -27.39 -8.04
C ASP A 80 -1.60 -28.00 -7.44
N LYS A 81 -2.53 -27.17 -6.95
CA LYS A 81 -3.85 -27.64 -6.49
C LYS A 81 -4.68 -28.28 -7.59
N LEU A 82 -4.61 -27.77 -8.82
CA LEU A 82 -5.33 -28.36 -9.96
C LEU A 82 -4.77 -29.72 -10.35
N LYS A 83 -3.47 -29.97 -10.16
CA LYS A 83 -2.86 -31.30 -10.40
C LYS A 83 -3.23 -32.33 -9.33
N GLU A 84 -3.53 -31.86 -8.11
CA GLU A 84 -3.93 -32.70 -6.98
C GLU A 84 -5.43 -33.01 -6.95
N ALA A 85 -6.25 -32.35 -7.79
CA ALA A 85 -7.68 -32.59 -7.85
C ALA A 85 -7.97 -33.93 -8.54
N PRO A 86 -8.70 -34.87 -7.91
CA PRO A 86 -9.14 -36.10 -8.57
C PRO A 86 -10.14 -35.80 -9.69
N GLU A 87 -10.11 -36.63 -10.74
CA GLU A 87 -11.07 -36.62 -11.88
C GLU A 87 -12.54 -36.74 -11.42
#